data_AF-A0A969WHJ5-F1
#
_entry.id   AF-A0A969WHJ5-F1
#
_cell.length_a   1.000
_cell.length_b   1.000
_cell.length_c   1.000
_cell.angle_alpha   90.00
_cell.angle_beta   90.00
_cell.angle_gamma   90.00
#
_symmetry.space_group_name_H-M   'P 1'
#
loop_
_entity.id
_entity.type
_entity.pdbx_description
1 polymer ?
#
loop_
_entity_poly.entity_id
_entity_poly.type
_entity_poly.pdbx_seq_one_letter_code
_entity_poly.pdbx_strand_id
1 'polypeptide(L)' 'MRYKEIAKRLRKFGCYEVRQGKGSHRIWYNPETGQVTAVPDWGSKDLAVGTVRAIIRDLGISRKDFGSLR' A
#
# COMPACT_ATOMS: atom_id res chain seq x y z
N MET A 1 5.19 -10.14 -2.46
CA MET A 1 4.21 -9.13 -2.92
C MET A 1 4.88 -8.00 -3.69
N ARG A 2 4.52 -7.84 -4.96
CA ARG A 2 4.99 -6.73 -5.83
C ARG A 2 4.08 -5.52 -5.72
N TYR A 3 4.53 -4.36 -6.22
CA TYR A 3 3.73 -3.12 -6.25
C TYR A 3 2.32 -3.32 -6.82
N LYS A 4 2.22 -3.96 -8.00
CA LYS A 4 0.92 -4.19 -8.66
C LYS A 4 -0.06 -4.98 -7.79
N GLU A 5 0.46 -5.88 -6.96
CA GLU A 5 -0.35 -6.73 -6.10
C GLU A 5 -0.85 -5.97 -4.87
N ILE A 6 0.02 -5.24 -4.17
CA ILE A 6 -0.40 -4.40 -3.04
C ILE A 6 -1.39 -3.33 -3.52
N ALA A 7 -1.13 -2.68 -4.65
CA ALA A 7 -2.04 -1.69 -5.25
C ALA A 7 -3.42 -2.28 -5.55
N LYS A 8 -3.49 -3.51 -6.09
CA LYS A 8 -4.76 -4.20 -6.32
C LYS A 8 -5.51 -4.47 -5.02
N ARG A 9 -4.78 -4.81 -3.95
CA ARG A 9 -5.38 -5.12 -2.64
C ARG A 9 -5.84 -3.85 -1.94
N LEU A 10 -5.04 -2.78 -1.93
CA LEU A 10 -5.43 -1.48 -1.38
C LEU A 10 -6.72 -0.95 -2.01
N ARG A 11 -6.89 -1.11 -3.33
CA ARG A 11 -8.17 -0.77 -4.01
C ARG A 11 -9.37 -1.55 -3.50
N LYS A 12 -9.19 -2.80 -3.02
CA LYS A 12 -10.28 -3.57 -2.41
C LYS A 12 -10.70 -3.03 -1.04
N PHE A 13 -9.82 -2.28 -0.37
CA PHE A 13 -10.10 -1.56 0.88
C PHE A 13 -10.54 -0.10 0.61
N GLY A 14 -11.00 0.23 -0.60
CA GLY A 14 -11.44 1.57 -0.95
C GLY A 14 -10.32 2.62 -1.05
N CYS A 15 -9.05 2.24 -0.86
CA CYS A 15 -7.92 3.14 -0.99
C CYS A 15 -7.62 3.43 -2.48
N TYR A 16 -7.09 4.61 -2.76
CA TYR A 16 -6.71 5.00 -4.13
C TYR A 16 -5.37 5.75 -4.18
N GLU A 17 -4.69 5.64 -5.32
CA GLU A 17 -3.48 6.43 -5.59
C GLU A 17 -3.89 7.87 -5.91
N VAL A 18 -3.32 8.83 -5.19
CA VAL A 18 -3.63 10.26 -5.34
C VAL A 18 -2.69 10.91 -6.35
N ARG A 19 -1.39 10.57 -6.29
CA ARG A 19 -0.36 11.13 -7.15
C ARG A 19 0.95 10.34 -7.07
N GLN A 20 1.83 10.60 -8.02
CA GLN A 20 3.23 10.19 -7.91
C GLN A 20 3.96 11.02 -6.83
N GLY A 21 4.76 10.35 -6.01
CA GLY A 21 5.66 10.94 -5.02
C GLY A 21 7.09 11.10 -5.56
N LYS A 22 8.07 11.21 -4.65
CA LYS A 22 9.48 11.32 -5.06
C LYS A 22 9.97 9.98 -5.65
N GLY A 23 10.54 10.04 -6.86
CA GLY A 23 11.07 8.86 -7.54
C GLY A 23 9.97 7.86 -7.90
N SER A 24 10.14 6.61 -7.47
CA SER A 24 9.17 5.54 -7.73
C SER A 24 8.07 5.41 -6.68
N HIS A 25 7.97 6.34 -5.72
CA HIS A 25 6.91 6.28 -4.72
C HIS A 25 5.57 6.71 -5.31
N ARG A 26 4.51 6.03 -4.87
CA ARG A 26 3.11 6.26 -5.24
C ARG A 26 2.38 6.65 -3.97
N ILE A 27 1.70 7.79 -3.95
CA ILE A 27 1.00 8.26 -2.74
C ILE A 27 -0.41 7.69 -2.74
N TRP A 28 -0.74 6.97 -1.67
CA TRP A 28 -2.04 6.31 -1.48
C TRP A 28 -2.80 6.97 -0.33
N TYR A 29 -4.10 7.08 -0.51
CA TYR A 29 -5.03 7.62 0.49
C TYR A 29 -6.11 6.59 0.82
N ASN A 30 -6.44 6.46 2.09
CA ASN A 30 -7.60 5.74 2.56
C ASN A 30 -8.71 6.73 2.96
N PRO A 31 -9.83 6.82 2.22
CA PRO A 31 -10.93 7.71 2.56
C PRO A 31 -11.66 7.34 3.85
N GLU A 32 -11.61 6.08 4.28
CA GLU A 32 -12.29 5.64 5.51
C GLU A 32 -11.58 6.15 6.77
N THR A 33 -10.25 6.26 6.72
CA THR A 33 -9.42 6.66 7.87
C THR A 33 -8.83 8.06 7.74
N GLY A 34 -8.92 8.68 6.55
CA GLY A 34 -8.27 9.95 6.25
C GLY A 34 -6.74 9.86 6.15
N GLN A 35 -6.16 8.66 6.12
CA GLN A 35 -4.71 8.47 6.19
C GLN A 35 -4.06 8.39 4.81
N VAL A 36 -2.81 8.83 4.74
CA VAL A 36 -1.97 8.84 3.54
C VAL A 36 -0.68 8.10 3.81
N THR A 37 -0.22 7.30 2.84
CA THR A 37 1.12 6.71 2.89
C THR A 37 1.78 6.66 1.51
N ALA A 38 3.11 6.52 1.50
CA ALA A 38 3.88 6.33 0.28
C ALA A 38 4.17 4.84 0.06
N VAL A 39 3.77 4.32 -1.10
CA VAL A 39 4.01 2.94 -1.51
C VAL A 39 5.14 2.94 -2.55
N PRO A 40 6.31 2.32 -2.29
CA PRO A 40 7.36 2.23 -3.29
C PRO A 40 6.95 1.31 -4.44
N ASP A 41 7.15 1.77 -5.67
CA ASP A 41 7.00 0.95 -6.88
C ASP A 41 8.38 0.45 -7.32
N TRP A 42 8.77 -0.74 -6.88
CA TRP A 42 10.01 -1.41 -7.32
C TRP A 42 9.81 -2.25 -8.59
N GLY A 43 8.71 -2.05 -9.31
CA GLY A 43 8.38 -2.77 -10.54
C GLY A 43 8.19 -4.26 -10.32
N SER A 44 9.16 -5.05 -10.79
CA SER A 44 9.15 -6.52 -10.70
C SER A 44 9.69 -7.07 -9.39
N LYS A 45 10.32 -6.24 -8.54
CA LYS A 45 10.87 -6.68 -7.24
C LYS A 45 9.79 -6.75 -6.17
N ASP A 46 9.95 -7.70 -5.26
CA ASP A 46 9.08 -7.83 -4.10
C ASP A 46 9.34 -6.74 -3.07
N LEU A 47 8.24 -6.22 -2.51
CA LEU A 47 8.28 -5.40 -1.32
C LEU A 47 8.67 -6.26 -0.13
N ALA A 48 9.56 -5.75 0.72
CA ALA A 48 9.86 -6.40 1.97
C ALA A 48 8.60 -6.51 2.84
N VAL A 49 8.44 -7.62 3.56
CA VAL A 49 7.27 -7.86 4.42
C VAL A 49 7.07 -6.73 5.44
N GLY A 50 8.16 -6.17 5.97
CA GLY A 50 8.13 -5.00 6.86
C GLY A 50 7.57 -3.74 6.19
N THR A 51 7.90 -3.53 4.91
CA THR A 51 7.36 -2.42 4.10
C THR A 51 5.86 -2.58 3.90
N VAL A 52 5.38 -3.76 3.50
CA VAL A 52 3.94 -4.01 3.34
C VAL A 52 3.21 -3.82 4.67
N ARG A 53 3.78 -4.31 5.78
CA ARG A 53 3.20 -4.13 7.12
C ARG A 53 3.10 -2.66 7.52
N ALA A 54 4.13 -1.86 7.24
CA ALA A 54 4.11 -0.43 7.51
C ALA A 54 3.00 0.27 6.70
N ILE A 55 2.93 0.02 5.39
CA ILE A 55 1.93 0.61 4.49
C ILE A 55 0.50 0.35 4.98
N ILE A 56 0.16 -0.91 5.31
CA ILE A 56 -1.21 -1.22 5.74
C ILE A 56 -1.54 -0.60 7.10
N ARG A 57 -0.56 -0.55 8.02
CA ARG A 57 -0.73 0.10 9.32
C ARG A 57 -0.95 1.60 9.15
N ASP A 58 -0.15 2.24 8.29
CA ASP A 58 -0.22 3.67 8.05
C ASP A 58 -1.51 4.07 7.31
N LEU A 59 -2.16 3.13 6.60
CA LEU A 59 -3.49 3.30 6.01
C LEU A 59 -4.63 2.85 6.94
N GLY A 60 -4.32 2.35 8.14
CA GLY A 60 -5.31 1.93 9.12
C GLY A 60 -5.97 0.58 8.79
N ILE A 61 -5.37 -0.21 7.91
CA ILE A 61 -5.83 -1.54 7.52
C ILE A 61 -5.22 -2.57 8.46
N SER A 62 -6.07 -3.34 9.15
CA SER A 62 -5.59 -4.35 10.09
C SER A 62 -4.87 -5.50 9.38
N ARG A 63 -3.89 -6.09 10.06
CA ARG A 63 -3.18 -7.29 9.58
C ARG A 63 -4.13 -8.45 9.29
N LYS A 64 -5.18 -8.58 10.11
CA LYS A 64 -6.19 -9.64 10.03
C LYS A 64 -7.02 -9.49 8.75
N ASP A 65 -7.52 -8.29 8.49
CA ASP A 65 -8.36 -8.01 7.32
C ASP A 65 -7.53 -8.06 6.04
N PHE A 66 -6.29 -7.59 6.09
CA PHE A 66 -5.41 -7.62 4.93
C PHE A 66 -5.10 -9.05 4.48
N GLY A 67 -4.90 -10.02 5.37
CA GLY A 67 -4.54 -11.41 5.00
C GLY A 67 -3.05 -11.58 4.66
N SER A 68 -2.59 -12.61 3.95
CA SER A 68 -1.14 -12.89 3.71
C SER A 68 -0.30 -11.68 3.24
N LEU A 69 0.94 -11.50 3.75
CA LEU A 69 1.90 -10.48 3.25
C LEU A 69 2.86 -11.02 2.18
N ARG A 70 2.79 -12.30 1.86
CA ARG A 70 3.58 -12.90 0.80
C ARG A 70 2.84 -12.75 -0.51
#